data_AF-A0A482V7E1-F1
#
_entry.id   AF-A0A482V7E1-F1
#
_cell.length_a   1.000
_cell.length_b   1.000
_cell.length_c   1.000
_cell.angle_alpha   90.00
_cell.angle_beta   90.00
_cell.angle_gamma   90.00
#
_symmetry.space_group_name_H-M   'P 1'
#
loop_
_entity.id
_entity.type
_entity.pdbx_description
1 polymer ?
#
loop_
_entity_poly.entity_id
_entity_poly.type
_entity_poly.pdbx_seq_one_letter_code
_entity_poly.pdbx_strand_id
1 'polypeptide(L)'
;MEAQAKKRHPDISRFYKLHHDQEYICSKPEQSGMHYCGGFRRYVNNSLECTLTIDQKLDPKYIGNDSTCINWNLYYTECWEGESNPFQGTISFDNIGLAWVSIFL
;
A
#
# COMPACT_ATOMS: atom_id res chain seq x y z
N MET A 1 11.32 -31.29 -19.89
CA MET A 1 9.98 -30.68 -20.01
C MET A 1 9.49 -30.41 -18.59
N GLU A 2 8.72 -29.34 -18.40
CA GLU A 2 8.24 -28.75 -17.12
C GLU A 2 9.08 -27.57 -16.60
N ALA A 3 8.84 -26.41 -17.23
CA ALA A 3 9.12 -25.12 -16.63
C ALA A 3 8.12 -24.91 -15.48
N GLN A 4 8.62 -24.93 -14.25
CA GLN A 4 7.87 -24.53 -13.06
C GLN A 4 7.40 -23.08 -13.27
N ALA A 5 6.11 -22.90 -13.51
CA ALA A 5 5.48 -21.59 -13.60
C ALA A 5 5.73 -20.86 -12.28
N LYS A 6 6.65 -19.89 -12.30
CA LYS A 6 6.93 -18.99 -11.17
C LYS A 6 5.61 -18.31 -10.81
N LYS A 7 4.95 -18.80 -9.75
CA LYS A 7 3.78 -18.15 -9.16
C LYS A 7 4.20 -16.71 -8.88
N ARG A 8 3.69 -15.77 -9.69
CA ARG A 8 3.95 -14.36 -9.54
C ARG A 8 3.20 -13.94 -8.28
N HIS A 9 3.90 -14.00 -7.14
CA HIS A 9 3.37 -13.44 -5.91
C HIS A 9 3.00 -11.98 -6.20
N PRO A 10 1.81 -11.52 -5.76
CA PRO A 10 1.46 -10.13 -5.90
C PRO A 10 2.55 -9.29 -5.22
N ASP A 11 3.09 -8.31 -5.94
CA ASP A 11 4.11 -7.40 -5.44
C ASP A 11 3.46 -6.39 -4.47
N ILE A 12 3.15 -6.89 -3.28
CA ILE A 12 2.49 -6.12 -2.22
C ILE A 12 3.59 -5.46 -1.41
N SER A 13 3.63 -4.14 -1.46
CA SER A 13 4.57 -3.36 -0.65
C SER A 13 4.19 -3.42 0.83
N ARG A 14 5.18 -3.27 1.72
CA ARG A 14 4.95 -3.16 3.17
C ARG A 14 4.14 -1.91 3.55
N PHE A 15 4.17 -0.87 2.72
CA PHE A 15 3.43 0.37 2.94
C PHE A 15 2.38 0.57 1.84
N TYR A 16 1.29 1.26 2.19
CA TYR A 16 0.24 1.56 1.23
C TYR A 16 0.73 2.54 0.15
N LYS A 17 0.39 2.25 -1.11
CA LYS A 17 0.64 3.13 -2.27
C LYS A 17 -0.69 3.46 -2.93
N LEU A 18 -0.95 4.75 -3.15
CA LEU A 18 -2.22 5.21 -3.72
C LEU A 18 -2.33 4.85 -5.22
N HIS A 19 -1.23 5.07 -5.95
CA HIS A 19 -1.05 4.74 -7.36
C HIS A 19 0.37 4.23 -7.58
N HIS A 20 0.67 3.67 -8.77
CA HIS A 20 2.04 3.35 -9.15
C HIS A 20 2.91 4.61 -8.95
N ASP A 21 3.84 4.51 -7.99
CA ASP A 21 4.83 5.51 -7.59
C ASP A 21 4.36 6.70 -6.76
N GLN A 22 3.10 6.74 -6.30
CA GLN A 22 2.66 7.75 -5.34
C GLN A 22 2.66 7.23 -3.91
N GLU A 23 3.51 7.83 -3.08
CA GLU A 23 3.63 7.56 -1.65
C GLU A 23 2.43 8.15 -0.89
N TYR A 24 1.89 7.41 0.07
CA TYR A 24 0.81 7.87 0.92
C TYR A 24 1.33 8.19 2.32
N ILE A 25 1.15 9.45 2.74
CA ILE A 25 1.51 9.91 4.08
C ILE A 25 0.25 9.85 4.94
N CYS A 26 0.32 9.13 6.06
CA CYS A 26 -0.72 9.04 7.06
C CYS A 26 -0.36 9.86 8.30
N SER A 27 -1.34 10.09 9.17
CA SER A 27 -1.19 10.72 10.47
C SER A 27 -1.65 9.76 11.56
N LYS A 28 -0.98 9.82 12.71
CA LYS A 28 -1.40 9.04 13.88
C LYS A 28 -2.73 9.61 14.42
N PRO A 29 -3.62 8.78 15.01
CA PRO A 29 -4.92 9.23 15.50
C PRO A 29 -4.87 10.39 16.51
N GLU A 30 -3.76 10.50 17.24
CA GLU A 30 -3.53 11.53 18.25
C GLU A 30 -3.10 12.88 17.64
N GLN A 31 -2.79 12.91 16.34
CA GLN A 31 -2.34 14.10 15.62
C GLN A 31 -3.47 14.70 14.79
N SER A 32 -3.45 16.02 14.62
CA SER A 32 -4.43 16.77 13.83
C SER A 32 -4.16 16.73 12.32
N GLY A 33 -3.81 15.55 11.81
CA GLY A 33 -3.54 15.34 10.39
C GLY A 33 -4.80 15.25 9.53
N MET A 34 -4.61 15.20 8.21
CA MET A 34 -5.73 15.09 7.25
C MET A 34 -5.94 13.67 6.73
N HIS A 35 -4.90 12.84 6.79
CA HIS A 35 -4.85 11.52 6.16
C HIS A 35 -4.69 10.47 7.25
N TYR A 36 -5.51 9.43 7.22
CA TYR A 36 -5.52 8.38 8.25
C TYR A 36 -5.53 7.00 7.59
N CYS A 37 -4.94 6.01 8.26
CA CYS A 37 -4.99 4.63 7.79
C CYS A 37 -6.40 4.04 7.92
N GLY A 38 -6.77 3.20 6.95
CA GLY A 38 -8.08 2.58 6.88
C GLY A 38 -9.05 3.30 5.93
N GLY A 39 -10.12 2.59 5.53
CA GLY A 39 -11.11 3.11 4.59
C GLY A 39 -10.58 3.29 3.15
N PHE A 40 -9.43 2.71 2.83
CA PHE A 40 -8.86 2.77 1.49
C PHE A 40 -9.78 2.14 0.43
N ARG A 41 -9.66 2.62 -0.81
CA ARG A 41 -10.31 1.97 -1.95
C ARG A 41 -9.85 0.52 -2.06
N ARG A 42 -10.73 -0.35 -2.54
CA ARG A 42 -10.43 -1.77 -2.70
C ARG A 42 -9.25 -1.96 -3.64
N TYR A 43 -8.43 -2.97 -3.34
CA TYR A 43 -7.29 -3.35 -4.17
C TYR A 43 -7.77 -3.78 -5.56
N VAL A 44 -7.12 -3.29 -6.61
CA VAL A 44 -7.46 -3.64 -8.00
C VAL A 44 -6.30 -4.45 -8.59
N ASN A 45 -6.58 -5.68 -9.03
CA ASN A 45 -5.61 -6.56 -9.66
C ASN A 45 -5.99 -6.79 -11.13
N ASN A 46 -5.18 -6.31 -12.09
CA ASN A 46 -5.44 -6.47 -13.53
C ASN A 46 -6.89 -6.11 -13.94
N SER A 47 -7.42 -5.02 -13.40
CA SER A 47 -8.81 -4.51 -13.59
C SER A 47 -9.91 -5.23 -12.80
N LEU A 48 -9.58 -6.25 -12.01
CA LEU A 48 -10.51 -6.90 -11.09
C LEU A 48 -10.45 -6.22 -9.71
N GLU A 49 -11.58 -5.72 -9.23
CA GLU A 49 -11.70 -5.20 -7.87
C GLU A 49 -11.77 -6.35 -6.85
N CYS A 50 -10.76 -6.44 -5.99
CA CYS A 50 -10.65 -7.48 -4.97
C CYS A 50 -11.50 -7.10 -3.75
N THR A 51 -12.38 -8.02 -3.34
CA THR A 51 -13.34 -7.78 -2.25
C THR A 51 -13.16 -8.73 -1.08
N LEU A 52 -12.47 -9.86 -1.28
CA LEU A 52 -12.38 -10.91 -0.28
C LEU A 52 -11.36 -10.58 0.81
N THR A 53 -11.62 -11.01 2.03
CA THR A 53 -10.60 -11.12 3.08
C THR A 53 -9.74 -12.37 2.87
N ILE A 54 -8.62 -12.48 3.60
CA ILE A 54 -7.80 -13.69 3.60
C ILE A 54 -8.65 -14.92 3.96
N ASP A 55 -9.44 -14.83 5.03
CA ASP A 55 -10.27 -15.94 5.51
C ASP A 55 -11.30 -16.38 4.47
N GLN A 56 -11.95 -15.42 3.79
CA GLN A 56 -12.92 -15.70 2.74
C GLN A 56 -12.26 -16.36 1.51
N LYS A 57 -11.01 -15.99 1.19
CA LYS A 57 -10.30 -16.63 0.07
C LYS A 57 -9.93 -18.08 0.39
N LEU A 58 -9.84 -18.44 1.67
CA LEU A 58 -9.62 -19.82 2.14
C LEU A 58 -10.90 -20.67 2.17
N ASP A 59 -12.07 -20.11 1.91
CA ASP A 59 -13.28 -20.93 1.78
C ASP A 59 -13.21 -21.81 0.52
N PRO A 60 -13.65 -23.08 0.58
CA PRO A 60 -13.67 -24.00 -0.57
C PRO A 60 -14.40 -23.45 -1.81
N LYS A 61 -15.32 -22.51 -1.61
CA LYS A 61 -16.06 -21.81 -2.67
C LYS A 61 -15.15 -20.92 -3.53
N TYR A 62 -14.10 -20.35 -2.96
CA TYR A 62 -13.21 -19.37 -3.59
C TYR A 62 -11.79 -19.91 -3.82
N ILE A 63 -11.41 -21.00 -3.13
CA ILE A 63 -10.15 -21.71 -3.38
C ILE A 63 -10.08 -22.13 -4.87
N GLY A 64 -8.97 -21.80 -5.52
CA GLY A 64 -8.72 -22.14 -6.93
C GLY A 64 -9.45 -21.28 -7.96
N ASN A 65 -10.28 -20.33 -7.55
CA ASN A 65 -10.92 -19.40 -8.47
C ASN A 65 -10.05 -18.17 -8.72
N ASP A 66 -9.44 -18.08 -9.91
CA ASP A 66 -8.58 -16.97 -10.33
C ASP A 66 -9.35 -15.66 -10.59
N SER A 67 -10.68 -15.73 -10.73
CA SER A 67 -11.54 -14.53 -10.84
C SER A 67 -11.85 -13.88 -9.48
N THR A 68 -11.26 -14.39 -8.40
CA THR A 68 -11.44 -13.85 -7.04
C THR A 68 -10.09 -13.58 -6.39
N CYS A 69 -9.97 -12.46 -5.68
CA CYS A 69 -8.73 -12.02 -5.07
C CYS A 69 -8.96 -11.34 -3.72
N ILE A 70 -7.88 -11.30 -2.93
CA ILE A 70 -7.85 -10.72 -1.58
C ILE A 70 -7.70 -9.20 -1.69
N ASN A 71 -8.50 -8.45 -0.92
CA ASN A 71 -8.35 -7.02 -0.76
C ASN A 71 -7.21 -6.70 0.22
N TRP A 72 -5.98 -6.61 -0.28
CA TRP A 72 -4.81 -6.31 0.54
C TRP A 72 -4.87 -4.93 1.20
N ASN A 73 -5.58 -3.97 0.59
CA ASN A 73 -5.70 -2.62 1.14
C ASN A 73 -6.43 -2.56 2.49
N LEU A 74 -7.17 -3.62 2.85
CA LEU A 74 -7.85 -3.74 4.14
C LEU A 74 -6.87 -3.83 5.31
N TYR A 75 -5.66 -4.33 5.07
CA TYR A 75 -4.69 -4.66 6.13
C TYR A 75 -3.73 -3.51 6.46
N TYR A 76 -3.79 -2.38 5.75
CA TYR A 76 -3.04 -1.17 6.11
C TYR A 76 -3.84 -0.36 7.13
N THR A 77 -3.69 -0.71 8.41
CA THR A 77 -4.47 -0.10 9.51
C THR A 77 -3.65 0.81 10.40
N GLU A 78 -2.33 0.68 10.39
CA GLU A 78 -1.45 1.41 11.31
C GLU A 78 -0.59 2.42 10.56
N CYS A 79 -0.35 3.57 11.19
CA CYS A 79 0.53 4.61 10.66
C CYS A 79 1.89 4.55 11.38
N TRP A 80 2.92 4.19 10.61
CA TRP A 80 4.29 4.03 11.11
C TRP A 80 5.27 4.86 10.31
N GLU A 81 6.37 5.24 10.96
CA GLU A 81 7.49 5.92 10.32
C GLU A 81 8.17 4.95 9.34
N GLY A 82 8.29 5.38 8.09
CA GLY A 82 8.97 4.64 7.03
C GLY A 82 10.48 4.83 7.07
N GLU A 83 11.21 4.08 6.24
CA GLU A 83 12.67 4.18 6.13
C GLU A 83 13.14 5.34 5.24
N SER A 84 12.27 5.92 4.42
CA SER A 84 12.62 6.94 3.43
C SER A 84 11.59 8.05 3.38
N ASN A 85 12.09 9.28 3.23
CA ASN A 85 11.27 10.47 3.04
C ASN A 85 10.65 10.47 1.63
N PRO A 86 9.48 11.13 1.47
CA PRO A 86 8.81 11.19 0.18
C PRO A 86 9.68 11.80 -0.94
N PHE A 87 9.29 11.52 -2.19
CA PHE A 87 9.98 12.03 -3.39
C PHE A 87 11.47 11.64 -3.44
N GLN A 88 11.75 10.35 -3.23
CA GLN A 88 13.11 9.81 -3.22
C GLN A 88 14.02 10.49 -2.18
N GLY A 89 13.44 10.94 -1.07
CA GLY A 89 14.16 11.62 0.01
C GLY A 89 14.41 13.11 -0.20
N THR A 90 13.84 13.72 -1.24
CA THR A 90 14.11 15.12 -1.58
C THR A 90 13.39 16.09 -0.66
N ILE A 91 12.19 15.73 -0.17
CA ILE A 91 11.35 16.60 0.66
C ILE A 91 11.35 16.07 2.10
N SER A 92 11.97 16.84 3.01
CA SER A 92 12.00 16.52 4.45
C SER A 92 12.38 17.75 5.29
N PHE A 93 12.08 17.70 6.58
CA PHE A 93 12.43 18.74 7.56
C PHE A 93 13.48 18.28 8.58
N ASP A 94 14.11 17.12 8.35
CA ASP A 94 15.07 16.51 9.28
C ASP A 94 16.42 17.24 9.29
N ASN A 95 16.72 17.99 8.23
CA ASN A 95 17.94 18.77 8.06
C ASN A 95 17.58 20.17 7.54
N ILE A 96 18.25 21.20 8.06
CA ILE A 96 18.07 22.59 7.61
C ILE A 96 18.23 22.73 6.09
N GLY A 97 19.19 22.03 5.46
CA GLY A 97 19.36 22.09 4.00
C GLY A 97 18.16 21.55 3.22
N LEU A 98 17.60 20.41 3.65
CA LEU A 98 16.43 19.80 3.00
C LEU A 98 15.14 20.58 3.30
N ALA A 99 15.05 21.21 4.48
CA ALA A 99 13.96 22.10 4.83
C ALA A 99 13.94 23.34 3.91
N TRP A 100 15.09 23.94 3.63
CA TRP A 100 15.19 25.07 2.69
C TRP A 100 14.75 24.67 1.27
N VAL A 101 15.22 23.52 0.79
CA VAL A 101 14.78 22.98 -0.52
C VAL A 101 13.27 22.78 -0.55
N SER A 102 12.68 22.25 0.51
CA SER A 102 11.23 21.98 0.60
C SER A 102 10.36 23.25 0.70
N ILE A 103 10.90 24.35 1.25
CA ILE A 103 10.17 25.62 1.43
C ILE A 103 10.19 26.48 0.16
N PHE A 104 11.31 26.46 -0.57
CA PHE A 104 11.55 27.39 -1.68
C PHE A 104 11.41 26.77 -3.09
N LEU A 105 11.23 25.45 -3.20
CA LEU A 105 10.79 24.80 -4.46
C LEU A 105 9.30 25.02 -4.71
#